data_AF-A2EJR9-F1
#
_entry.id   AF-A2EJR9-F1
#
_cell.length_a   1.000
_cell.length_b   1.000
_cell.length_c   1.000
_cell.angle_alpha   90.00
_cell.angle_beta   90.00
_cell.angle_gamma   90.00
#
_symmetry.space_group_name_H-M   'P 1'
#
loop_
_entity.id
_entity.type
_entity.pdbx_description
1 polymer ?
#
loop_
_entity_poly.entity_id
_entity_poly.type
_entity_poly.pdbx_seq_one_letter_code
_entity_poly.pdbx_strand_id
1 'polypeptide(L)'
;MDEFDVNQCLSTYLFNLDKLSLLELCSYLGSVNCFKFLRTKFNSDITHHCLGLSFIGGNPDIISECLKKQKPNYRCMKYAIMSHNIDFVTYLIDVHNIKIDVRDCEYFNNLQVFFVYLDRTNDFTKCIIYSPAFNIPSVCEYFLSNSEHINDEEFHFLSYRKINYDIMTKLLLYFFKCDLFSD
;
A
#
# COMPACT_ATOMS: atom_id res chain seq x y z
N MET A 1 -11.50 -15.26 38.37
CA MET A 1 -11.24 -14.38 37.21
C MET A 1 -9.89 -14.80 36.62
N ASP A 2 -9.73 -16.11 36.43
CA ASP A 2 -8.42 -16.78 36.29
C ASP A 2 -8.34 -17.56 34.96
N GLU A 3 -9.13 -17.13 33.96
CA GLU A 3 -9.24 -17.79 32.65
C GLU A 3 -8.73 -16.94 31.47
N PHE A 4 -8.34 -15.68 31.70
CA PHE A 4 -7.88 -14.79 30.63
C PHE A 4 -6.36 -14.91 30.42
N ASP A 5 -5.96 -15.44 29.26
CA ASP A 5 -4.56 -15.49 28.83
C ASP A 5 -4.22 -14.25 27.99
N VAL A 6 -3.42 -13.34 28.56
CA VAL A 6 -2.92 -12.13 27.87
C VAL A 6 -2.03 -12.47 26.67
N ASN A 7 -1.41 -13.64 26.67
CA ASN A 7 -0.54 -14.11 25.59
C ASN A 7 -1.33 -14.87 24.51
N GLN A 8 -2.66 -14.96 24.66
CA GLN A 8 -3.51 -15.56 23.64
C GLN A 8 -3.30 -14.85 22.32
N CYS A 9 -2.97 -15.63 21.31
CA CYS A 9 -2.88 -15.16 19.93
C CYS A 9 -3.95 -15.86 19.09
N LEU A 10 -4.57 -15.11 18.17
CA LEU A 10 -5.53 -15.67 17.24
C LEU A 10 -4.88 -15.83 15.87
N SER A 11 -5.01 -17.03 15.30
CA SER A 11 -4.69 -17.25 13.89
C SER A 11 -5.83 -16.67 13.06
N THR A 12 -5.52 -15.67 12.25
CA THR A 12 -6.48 -15.11 11.29
C THR A 12 -6.00 -15.45 9.90
N TYR A 13 -6.87 -16.07 9.07
CA TYR A 13 -6.61 -16.22 7.63
C TYR A 13 -6.58 -14.88 6.87
N LEU A 14 -6.81 -13.77 7.57
CA LEU A 14 -6.70 -12.42 7.06
C LEU A 14 -5.22 -12.07 6.87
N PHE A 15 -4.79 -12.01 5.61
CA PHE A 15 -3.53 -11.39 5.15
C PHE A 15 -2.20 -11.99 5.65
N ASN A 16 -2.10 -13.32 5.81
CA ASN A 16 -0.87 -13.99 6.27
C ASN A 16 -0.31 -13.40 7.59
N LEU A 17 -1.18 -12.79 8.41
CA LEU A 17 -0.85 -12.34 9.75
C LEU A 17 -0.95 -13.55 10.67
N ASP A 18 0.04 -14.43 10.56
CA ASP A 18 0.10 -15.61 11.40
C ASP A 18 0.33 -15.19 12.85
N LYS A 19 -0.74 -15.29 13.65
CA LYS A 19 -0.83 -15.02 15.09
C LYS A 19 -0.70 -13.54 15.45
N LEU A 20 -1.84 -12.91 15.68
CA LEU A 20 -1.93 -11.59 16.32
C LEU A 20 -2.17 -11.76 17.82
N SER A 21 -1.44 -11.00 18.64
CA SER A 21 -1.80 -10.80 20.04
C SER A 21 -3.17 -10.08 20.13
N LEU A 22 -3.85 -10.19 21.27
CA LEU A 22 -5.12 -9.50 21.47
C LEU A 22 -5.01 -7.97 21.29
N LEU A 23 -3.86 -7.37 21.66
CA LEU A 23 -3.65 -5.92 21.49
C LEU A 23 -3.46 -5.53 20.02
N GLU A 24 -2.72 -6.34 19.26
CA GLU A 24 -2.56 -6.16 17.80
C GLU A 24 -3.89 -6.36 17.08
N LEU A 25 -4.70 -7.34 17.50
CA LEU A 25 -6.05 -7.54 16.99
C LEU A 25 -6.96 -6.35 17.29
N CYS A 26 -6.89 -5.78 18.50
CA CYS A 26 -7.62 -4.55 18.82
C CYS A 26 -7.19 -3.39 17.93
N SER A 27 -5.90 -3.30 17.59
CA SER A 27 -5.36 -2.28 16.69
C SER A 27 -5.90 -2.46 15.27
N TYR A 28 -5.89 -3.69 14.76
CA TYR A 28 -6.42 -4.05 13.44
C TYR A 28 -7.93 -3.79 13.32
N LEU A 29 -8.71 -4.10 14.35
CA LEU A 29 -10.16 -3.92 14.37
C LEU A 29 -10.62 -2.52 14.79
N GLY A 30 -9.71 -1.62 15.17
CA GLY A 30 -10.06 -0.30 15.71
C GLY A 30 -10.79 -0.34 17.06
N SER A 31 -10.67 -1.43 17.82
CA SER A 31 -11.41 -1.68 19.07
C SER A 31 -10.79 -0.94 20.28
N VAL A 32 -10.96 0.38 20.32
CA VAL A 32 -10.28 1.27 21.28
C VAL A 32 -10.53 0.93 22.76
N ASN A 33 -11.75 0.50 23.11
CA ASN A 33 -12.07 0.17 24.51
C ASN A 33 -11.32 -1.09 24.98
N CYS A 34 -11.27 -2.12 24.13
CA CYS A 34 -10.49 -3.33 24.39
C CYS A 34 -8.99 -3.03 24.44
N PHE A 35 -8.49 -2.21 23.50
CA PHE A 35 -7.10 -1.76 23.50
C PHE A 35 -6.71 -1.07 24.81
N LYS A 36 -7.51 -0.07 25.25
CA LYS A 36 -7.30 0.67 26.50
C LYS A 36 -7.39 -0.24 27.73
N PHE A 37 -8.32 -1.19 27.74
CA PHE A 37 -8.45 -2.19 28.80
C PHE A 37 -7.19 -3.06 28.91
N LEU A 38 -6.70 -3.62 27.79
CA LEU A 38 -5.50 -4.45 27.76
C LEU A 38 -4.26 -3.70 28.24
N ARG A 39 -4.09 -2.45 27.78
CA ARG A 39 -3.01 -1.55 28.22
C ARG A 39 -3.07 -1.25 29.71
N THR A 40 -4.25 -0.95 30.24
CA THR A 40 -4.40 -0.52 31.64
C THR A 40 -4.33 -1.70 32.61
N LYS A 41 -5.00 -2.81 32.29
CA LYS A 41 -5.15 -3.94 33.21
C LYS A 41 -3.95 -4.89 33.18
N PHE A 42 -3.37 -5.12 32.00
CA PHE A 42 -2.31 -6.13 31.82
C PHE A 42 -0.98 -5.53 31.37
N ASN A 43 -0.91 -4.19 31.19
CA ASN A 43 0.29 -3.50 30.71
C ASN A 43 0.82 -4.07 29.38
N SER A 44 -0.05 -4.60 28.52
CA SER A 44 0.33 -5.26 27.26
C SER A 44 1.14 -4.33 26.36
N ASP A 45 2.36 -4.69 25.99
CA ASP A 45 3.27 -3.80 25.26
C ASP A 45 2.76 -3.40 23.86
N ILE A 46 2.92 -2.12 23.51
CA ILE A 46 2.61 -1.61 22.18
C ILE A 46 3.77 -1.98 21.24
N THR A 47 3.51 -2.92 20.32
CA THR A 47 4.47 -3.37 19.30
C THR A 47 4.45 -2.47 18.06
N HIS A 48 5.47 -2.59 17.19
CA HIS A 48 5.45 -1.94 15.88
C HIS A 48 4.31 -2.49 14.98
N HIS A 49 3.86 -3.73 15.21
CA HIS A 49 2.68 -4.25 14.53
C HIS A 49 1.39 -3.55 14.99
N CYS A 50 1.24 -3.24 16.29
CA CYS A 50 0.10 -2.44 16.76
C CYS A 50 0.01 -1.11 15.99
N LEU A 51 1.14 -0.40 15.83
CA LEU A 51 1.17 0.83 15.05
C LEU A 51 0.78 0.59 13.59
N GLY A 52 1.40 -0.39 12.92
CA GLY A 52 1.06 -0.69 11.53
C GLY A 52 -0.42 -1.06 11.34
N LEU A 53 -0.94 -1.98 12.14
CA LEU A 53 -2.32 -2.45 12.09
C LEU A 53 -3.33 -1.34 12.45
N SER A 54 -2.94 -0.37 13.28
CA SER A 54 -3.80 0.77 13.60
C SER A 54 -4.14 1.65 12.38
N PHE A 55 -3.27 1.68 11.34
CA PHE A 55 -3.58 2.33 10.07
C PHE A 55 -4.62 1.57 9.22
N ILE A 56 -4.81 0.26 9.48
CA ILE A 56 -5.93 -0.51 8.93
C ILE A 56 -7.19 -0.26 9.74
N GLY A 57 -7.10 -0.39 11.06
CA GLY A 57 -8.25 -0.22 11.95
C GLY A 57 -8.78 1.21 11.98
N GLY A 58 -7.97 2.20 11.60
CA GLY A 58 -8.38 3.58 11.34
C GLY A 58 -8.85 4.34 12.58
N ASN A 59 -8.60 3.84 13.79
CA ASN A 59 -9.02 4.49 15.02
C ASN A 59 -7.96 5.51 15.49
N PRO A 60 -8.26 6.83 15.52
CA PRO A 60 -7.28 7.86 15.83
C PRO A 60 -6.68 7.77 17.23
N ASP A 61 -7.46 7.34 18.23
CA ASP A 61 -6.97 7.17 19.60
C ASP A 61 -5.89 6.09 19.66
N ILE A 62 -6.12 4.95 18.99
CA ILE A 62 -5.15 3.86 18.93
C ILE A 62 -3.89 4.31 18.18
N ILE A 63 -4.04 4.95 17.03
CA ILE A 63 -2.91 5.46 16.23
C ILE A 63 -2.06 6.42 17.09
N SER A 64 -2.70 7.38 17.77
CA SER A 64 -2.02 8.34 18.65
C SER A 64 -1.27 7.66 19.80
N GLU A 65 -1.89 6.70 20.48
CA GLU A 65 -1.23 5.92 21.54
C GLU A 65 -0.03 5.11 21.00
N CYS A 66 -0.18 4.50 19.83
CA CYS A 66 0.90 3.76 19.19
C CYS A 66 2.08 4.67 18.81
N LEU A 67 1.81 5.85 18.25
CA LEU A 67 2.84 6.83 17.85
C LEU A 67 3.64 7.40 19.04
N LYS A 68 3.08 7.40 20.25
CA LYS A 68 3.83 7.78 21.46
C LYS A 68 4.94 6.78 21.82
N LYS A 69 4.86 5.55 21.32
CA LYS A 69 5.79 4.45 21.68
C LYS A 69 6.61 3.96 20.50
N GLN A 70 6.08 4.03 19.29
CA GLN A 70 6.66 3.47 18.08
C GLN A 70 6.80 4.52 16.98
N LYS A 71 7.81 4.36 16.12
CA LYS A 71 7.99 5.22 14.95
C LYS A 71 7.39 4.57 13.71
N PRO A 72 6.68 5.32 12.86
CA PRO A 72 6.23 4.82 11.56
C PRO A 72 7.38 4.28 10.71
N ASN A 73 7.08 3.26 9.90
CA ASN A 73 8.02 2.65 8.97
C ASN A 73 7.28 2.22 7.69
N TYR A 74 7.98 1.56 6.76
CA TYR A 74 7.39 1.12 5.50
C TYR A 74 6.15 0.21 5.66
N ARG A 75 6.02 -0.54 6.77
CA ARG A 75 4.81 -1.35 7.03
C ARG A 75 3.59 -0.48 7.31
N CYS A 76 3.78 0.66 7.98
CA CYS A 76 2.70 1.63 8.18
C CYS A 76 2.22 2.20 6.84
N MET A 77 3.15 2.51 5.92
CA MET A 77 2.79 2.94 4.56
C MET A 77 2.02 1.86 3.82
N LYS A 78 2.54 0.63 3.80
CA LYS A 78 1.87 -0.52 3.19
C LYS A 78 0.43 -0.69 3.70
N TYR A 79 0.22 -0.58 5.01
CA TYR A 79 -1.10 -0.71 5.62
C TYR A 79 -2.02 0.50 5.40
N ALA A 80 -1.49 1.70 5.29
CA ALA A 80 -2.26 2.88 4.87
C ALA A 80 -2.73 2.78 3.41
N ILE A 81 -1.88 2.27 2.50
CA ILE A 81 -2.26 1.98 1.12
C ILE A 81 -3.35 0.91 1.09
N MET A 82 -3.16 -0.17 1.85
CA MET A 82 -4.11 -1.26 1.97
C MET A 82 -5.47 -0.82 2.52
N SER A 83 -5.52 0.16 3.43
CA SER A 83 -6.77 0.65 3.99
C SER A 83 -7.52 1.62 3.09
N HIS A 84 -6.97 1.94 1.90
CA HIS A 84 -7.54 2.92 0.97
C HIS A 84 -7.81 4.28 1.63
N ASN A 85 -7.01 4.64 2.63
CA ASN A 85 -7.11 5.91 3.34
C ASN A 85 -5.99 6.86 2.90
N ILE A 86 -6.34 7.79 2.01
CA ILE A 86 -5.37 8.72 1.43
C ILE A 86 -4.79 9.69 2.46
N ASP A 87 -5.56 10.06 3.49
CA ASP A 87 -5.10 10.98 4.53
C ASP A 87 -3.97 10.36 5.35
N PHE A 88 -4.04 9.05 5.61
CA PHE A 88 -2.96 8.31 6.25
C PHE A 88 -1.71 8.23 5.36
N VAL A 89 -1.87 8.01 4.07
CA VAL A 89 -0.74 7.99 3.13
C VAL A 89 -0.06 9.36 3.08
N THR A 90 -0.84 10.43 2.90
CA THR A 90 -0.33 11.81 2.88
C THR A 90 0.35 12.17 4.20
N TYR A 91 -0.24 11.82 5.35
CA TYR A 91 0.39 11.99 6.66
C TYR A 91 1.76 11.29 6.77
N LEU A 92 1.87 10.05 6.29
CA LEU A 92 3.14 9.30 6.34
C LEU A 92 4.20 9.89 5.39
N ILE A 93 3.80 10.47 4.26
CA ILE A 93 4.70 11.18 3.35
C ILE A 93 5.16 12.49 3.99
N ASP A 94 4.22 13.36 4.33
CA ASP A 94 4.54 14.76 4.67
C ASP A 94 5.17 14.88 6.07
N VAL A 95 4.74 14.06 7.03
CA VAL A 95 5.23 14.14 8.42
C VAL A 95 6.40 13.21 8.67
N HIS A 96 6.40 12.01 8.08
CA HIS A 96 7.41 10.98 8.37
C HIS A 96 8.37 10.71 7.20
N ASN A 97 8.20 11.38 6.05
CA ASN A 97 9.02 11.20 4.85
C ASN A 97 9.12 9.74 4.39
N ILE A 98 8.05 8.96 4.58
CA ILE A 98 7.99 7.58 4.14
C ILE A 98 7.50 7.57 2.69
N LYS A 99 8.31 7.00 1.79
CA LYS A 99 8.00 6.92 0.37
C LYS A 99 6.96 5.83 0.08
N ILE A 100 6.15 6.07 -0.95
CA ILE A 100 5.25 5.06 -1.52
C ILE A 100 6.06 4.05 -2.33
N ASP A 101 5.76 2.76 -2.14
CA ASP A 101 6.16 1.71 -3.07
C ASP A 101 5.01 1.48 -4.07
N VAL A 102 5.26 1.74 -5.35
CA VAL A 102 4.26 1.59 -6.42
C VAL A 102 3.73 0.15 -6.52
N ARG A 103 4.52 -0.85 -6.10
CA ARG A 103 4.09 -2.26 -6.05
C ARG A 103 2.96 -2.49 -5.07
N ASP A 104 2.97 -1.79 -3.93
CA ASP A 104 1.89 -1.89 -2.96
C ASP A 104 0.59 -1.26 -3.51
N CYS A 105 0.69 -0.23 -4.36
CA CYS A 105 -0.47 0.37 -5.03
C CYS A 105 -1.16 -0.63 -5.96
N GLU A 106 -0.37 -1.35 -6.78
CA GLU A 106 -0.86 -2.45 -7.60
C GLU A 106 -1.45 -3.57 -6.74
N TYR A 107 -0.70 -4.04 -5.74
CA TYR A 107 -1.07 -5.20 -4.94
C TYR A 107 -2.42 -5.00 -4.21
N PHE A 108 -2.68 -3.78 -3.73
CA PHE A 108 -3.94 -3.44 -3.07
C PHE A 108 -4.97 -2.78 -3.99
N ASN A 109 -4.68 -2.70 -5.30
CA ASN A 109 -5.52 -2.06 -6.32
C ASN A 109 -5.93 -0.62 -5.92
N ASN A 110 -5.01 0.14 -5.32
CA ASN A 110 -5.25 1.50 -4.84
C ASN A 110 -4.79 2.53 -5.88
N LEU A 111 -5.68 2.84 -6.82
CA LEU A 111 -5.45 3.78 -7.90
C LEU A 111 -5.25 5.23 -7.39
N GLN A 112 -5.90 5.61 -6.29
CA GLN A 112 -5.76 6.96 -5.74
C GLN A 112 -4.34 7.21 -5.25
N VAL A 113 -3.76 6.28 -4.49
CA VAL A 113 -2.38 6.39 -4.04
C VAL A 113 -1.40 6.27 -5.19
N PHE A 114 -1.73 5.48 -6.22
CA PHE A 114 -0.93 5.42 -7.43
C PHE A 114 -0.79 6.80 -8.13
N PHE A 115 -1.86 7.60 -8.17
CA PHE A 115 -1.76 8.98 -8.67
C PHE A 115 -1.00 9.92 -7.72
N VAL A 116 -1.08 9.72 -6.40
CA VAL A 116 -0.22 10.46 -5.46
C VAL A 116 1.25 10.09 -5.64
N TYR A 117 1.57 8.81 -5.92
CA TYR A 117 2.93 8.40 -6.27
C TYR A 117 3.43 9.15 -7.50
N LEU A 118 2.63 9.23 -8.57
CA LEU A 118 2.98 9.99 -9.77
C LEU A 118 3.25 11.46 -9.43
N ASP A 119 2.33 12.11 -8.73
CA ASP A 119 2.45 13.54 -8.37
C ASP A 119 3.74 13.83 -7.57
N ARG A 120 4.09 12.94 -6.63
CA ARG A 120 5.26 13.13 -5.75
C ARG A 120 6.59 12.77 -6.40
N THR A 121 6.61 11.92 -7.42
CA THR A 121 7.86 11.38 -7.99
C THR A 121 8.10 11.77 -9.44
N ASN A 122 7.04 12.12 -10.17
CA ASN A 122 7.02 12.30 -11.61
C ASN A 122 7.58 11.09 -12.38
N ASP A 123 7.52 9.88 -11.79
CA ASP A 123 8.10 8.65 -12.34
C ASP A 123 7.13 7.97 -13.32
N PHE A 124 7.03 8.55 -14.51
CA PHE A 124 6.21 8.04 -15.60
C PHE A 124 6.61 6.62 -16.02
N THR A 125 7.90 6.31 -16.04
CA THR A 125 8.41 4.97 -16.40
C THR A 125 7.78 3.88 -15.53
N LYS A 126 7.83 4.03 -14.19
CA LYS A 126 7.15 3.06 -13.33
C LYS A 126 5.63 3.13 -13.50
N CYS A 127 5.04 4.31 -13.68
CA CYS A 127 3.60 4.38 -13.87
C CYS A 127 3.13 3.62 -15.12
N ILE A 128 3.86 3.63 -16.23
CA ILE A 128 3.51 2.80 -17.41
C ILE A 128 3.56 1.31 -17.07
N ILE A 129 4.60 0.87 -16.35
CA ILE A 129 4.80 -0.56 -15.98
C ILE A 129 3.68 -1.06 -15.05
N TYR A 130 3.20 -0.20 -14.15
CA TYR A 130 2.26 -0.57 -13.09
C TYR A 130 0.81 -0.23 -13.41
N SER A 131 0.52 0.71 -14.32
CA SER A 131 -0.85 1.09 -14.70
C SER A 131 -1.73 -0.05 -15.26
N PRO A 132 -1.20 -1.04 -16.01
CA PRO A 132 -2.02 -2.12 -16.55
C PRO A 132 -2.69 -2.97 -15.48
N ALA A 133 -2.13 -3.05 -14.26
CA ALA A 133 -2.68 -3.84 -13.18
C ALA A 133 -4.06 -3.35 -12.70
N PHE A 134 -4.38 -2.07 -12.91
CA PHE A 134 -5.69 -1.51 -12.57
C PHE A 134 -6.77 -1.85 -13.59
N ASN A 135 -6.42 -2.44 -14.75
CA ASN A 135 -7.35 -2.78 -15.83
C ASN A 135 -8.19 -1.60 -16.35
N ILE A 136 -7.62 -0.39 -16.38
CA ILE A 136 -8.26 0.82 -16.90
C ILE A 136 -7.50 1.29 -18.15
N PRO A 137 -8.04 1.04 -19.36
CA PRO A 137 -7.35 1.39 -20.61
C PRO A 137 -6.99 2.88 -20.72
N SER A 138 -7.90 3.77 -20.34
CA SER A 138 -7.67 5.22 -20.42
C SER A 138 -6.53 5.70 -19.52
N VAL A 139 -6.30 5.03 -18.38
CA VAL A 139 -5.16 5.31 -17.50
C VAL A 139 -3.86 4.87 -18.17
N CYS A 140 -3.83 3.70 -18.82
CA CYS A 140 -2.66 3.25 -19.56
C CYS A 140 -2.36 4.17 -20.75
N GLU A 141 -3.38 4.59 -21.49
CA GLU A 141 -3.26 5.53 -22.62
C GLU A 141 -2.72 6.88 -22.17
N TYR A 142 -3.16 7.38 -21.01
CA TYR A 142 -2.62 8.60 -20.41
C TYR A 142 -1.11 8.48 -20.17
N PHE A 143 -0.65 7.40 -19.54
CA PHE A 143 0.77 7.24 -19.26
C PHE A 143 1.60 7.08 -20.53
N LEU A 144 1.11 6.32 -21.51
CA LEU A 144 1.80 6.16 -22.79
C LEU A 144 1.92 7.46 -23.58
N SER A 145 0.90 8.31 -23.54
CA SER A 145 0.92 9.58 -24.27
C SER A 145 1.83 10.62 -23.62
N ASN A 146 2.18 10.45 -22.34
CA ASN A 146 2.97 11.41 -21.56
C ASN A 146 4.37 10.90 -21.22
N SER A 147 4.72 9.68 -21.63
CA SER A 147 6.04 9.12 -21.42
C SER A 147 6.98 9.36 -22.60
N GLU A 148 8.25 9.61 -22.30
CA GLU A 148 9.32 9.48 -23.30
C GLU A 148 9.42 8.03 -23.81
N HIS A 149 10.27 7.79 -24.81
CA HIS A 149 10.49 6.47 -25.39
C HIS A 149 10.75 5.41 -24.31
N ILE A 150 9.95 4.35 -24.32
CA ILE A 150 10.11 3.17 -23.47
C ILE A 150 11.22 2.32 -24.08
N ASN A 151 12.19 1.87 -23.28
CA ASN A 151 13.26 1.00 -23.78
C ASN A 151 12.84 -0.49 -23.83
N ASP A 152 13.66 -1.30 -24.49
CA ASP A 152 13.42 -2.75 -24.65
C ASP A 152 13.21 -3.49 -23.33
N GLU A 153 13.93 -3.12 -22.27
CA GLU A 153 13.81 -3.76 -20.95
C GLU A 153 12.46 -3.46 -20.30
N GLU A 154 12.03 -2.20 -20.32
CA GLU A 154 10.74 -1.75 -19.81
C GLU A 154 9.58 -2.36 -20.60
N PHE A 155 9.72 -2.44 -21.94
CA PHE A 155 8.79 -3.12 -22.81
C PHE A 155 8.71 -4.63 -22.49
N HIS A 156 9.85 -5.27 -22.26
CA HIS A 156 9.90 -6.66 -21.81
C HIS A 156 9.13 -6.81 -20.49
N PHE A 157 9.37 -5.98 -19.48
CA PHE A 157 8.61 -6.04 -18.21
C PHE A 157 7.09 -5.89 -18.41
N LEU A 158 6.65 -5.01 -19.31
CA LEU A 158 5.23 -4.86 -19.67
C LEU A 158 4.65 -6.16 -20.26
N SER A 159 5.38 -6.83 -21.15
CA SER A 159 4.91 -8.02 -21.88
C SER A 159 4.63 -9.23 -20.97
N TYR A 160 5.32 -9.35 -19.84
CA TYR A 160 5.11 -10.44 -18.87
C TYR A 160 3.98 -10.17 -17.87
N ARG A 161 3.47 -8.94 -17.80
CA ARG A 161 2.32 -8.65 -16.94
C ARG A 161 1.06 -9.19 -17.64
N LYS A 162 0.09 -9.70 -16.88
CA LYS A 162 -1.22 -10.15 -17.38
C LYS A 162 -2.05 -8.94 -17.84
N ILE A 163 -1.56 -8.25 -18.85
CA ILE A 163 -2.17 -7.09 -19.47
C ILE A 163 -3.29 -7.60 -20.37
N ASN A 164 -4.43 -6.91 -20.35
CA ASN A 164 -5.52 -7.16 -21.30
C ASN A 164 -4.97 -7.10 -22.74
N TYR A 165 -5.35 -8.05 -23.60
CA TYR A 165 -4.88 -8.15 -24.99
C TYR A 165 -5.03 -6.82 -25.76
N ASP A 166 -6.09 -6.06 -25.48
CA ASP A 166 -6.33 -4.75 -26.11
C ASP A 166 -5.26 -3.71 -25.73
N ILE A 167 -4.87 -3.67 -24.44
CA ILE A 167 -3.82 -2.78 -23.93
C ILE A 167 -2.46 -3.22 -24.48
N MET A 168 -2.17 -4.53 -24.53
CA MET A 168 -0.95 -5.07 -25.12
C MET A 168 -0.81 -4.70 -26.60
N THR A 169 -1.91 -4.77 -27.37
CA THR A 169 -1.91 -4.44 -28.80
C THR A 169 -1.61 -2.95 -29.02
N LYS A 170 -2.18 -2.07 -28.19
CA LYS A 170 -1.87 -0.62 -28.22
C LYS A 170 -0.43 -0.32 -27.83
N LEU A 171 0.10 -1.02 -26.81
CA LEU A 171 1.51 -0.92 -26.41
C LEU A 171 2.47 -1.32 -27.54
N LEU A 172 2.20 -2.44 -28.21
CA LEU A 172 2.97 -2.90 -29.38
C LEU A 172 2.97 -1.85 -30.50
N LEU A 173 1.80 -1.29 -30.84
CA LEU A 173 1.69 -0.24 -31.88
C LEU A 173 2.43 1.05 -31.51
N TYR A 174 2.45 1.42 -30.23
CA TYR A 174 3.22 2.58 -29.76
C TYR A 174 4.73 2.34 -29.92
N PHE A 175 5.22 1.18 -29.47
CA PHE A 175 6.62 0.79 -29.58
C PHE A 175 7.11 0.77 -31.04
N PHE A 176 6.37 0.11 -31.95
CA PHE A 176 6.74 0.08 -33.37
C PHE A 176 6.69 1.45 -34.05
N LYS A 177 5.83 2.38 -33.60
CA LYS A 177 5.84 3.75 -34.12
C LYS A 177 7.11 4.48 -33.70
N CYS A 178 7.51 4.36 -32.44
CA CYS A 178 8.72 4.97 -31.92
C CYS A 178 9.97 4.52 -32.70
N ASP A 179 10.10 3.23 -33.01
CA ASP A 179 11.24 2.70 -33.77
C ASP A 179 11.26 3.19 -35.24
N LEU A 180 10.09 3.36 -35.87
CA LEU A 180 9.98 3.78 -37.27
C LEU A 180 10.29 5.28 -37.50
N PHE A 181 10.33 6.11 -36.45
CA PHE A 181 10.62 7.55 -36.53
C PHE A 181 11.96 7.94 -35.90
N SER A 182 12.83 6.96 -35.58
CA SER A 182 14.12 7.18 -34.92
C SER A 182 15.32 7.31 -35.87
N ASP A 183 15.10 7.43 -37.19
CA ASP A 183 16.13 7.65 -38.23
C ASP A 183 16.10 9.07 -38.82
#